data_AF-A0A419HQR3-F1
#
_entry.id   AF-A0A419HQR3-F1
#
_cell.length_a   1.000
_cell.length_b   1.000
_cell.length_c   1.000
_cell.angle_alpha   90.00
_cell.angle_beta   90.00
_cell.angle_gamma   90.00
#
_symmetry.space_group_name_H-M   'P 1'
#
loop_
_entity.id
_entity.type
_entity.pdbx_description
1 polymer ?
#
loop_
_entity_poly.entity_id
_entity_poly.type
_entity_poly.pdbx_seq_one_letter_code
_entity_poly.pdbx_strand_id
1 'polypeptide(L)'
;MSFRLQLLLAMFGIAIPSFAIGTPAADVLALAVAAFTTAVLLLAVVHVAVGLREPARVRSRSRSLRERAEHSRYLRLRDPDAAGRSRPRAPGCGPF
;
A
#
# COMPACT_ATOMS: atom_id res chain seq x y z
N MET A 1 4.78 -9.75 0.32
CA MET A 1 5.60 -10.60 1.20
C MET A 1 5.34 -12.05 0.77
N SER A 2 6.36 -12.81 0.39
CA SER A 2 6.18 -14.16 -0.17
C SER A 2 5.69 -15.13 0.92
N PHE A 3 4.80 -16.08 0.56
CA PHE A 3 4.27 -17.10 1.49
C PHE A 3 5.38 -17.86 2.23
N ARG A 4 6.50 -18.10 1.53
CA ARG A 4 7.71 -18.71 2.09
C ARG A 4 8.30 -17.91 3.25
N LEU A 5 8.33 -16.57 3.15
CA LEU A 5 8.85 -15.72 4.21
C LEU A 5 7.92 -15.72 5.44
N GLN A 6 6.60 -15.74 5.24
CA GLN A 6 5.63 -15.86 6.34
C GLN A 6 5.77 -17.20 7.06
N LEU A 7 5.94 -18.29 6.32
CA LEU A 7 6.18 -19.63 6.89
C LEU A 7 7.46 -19.66 7.73
N LEU A 8 8.55 -19.07 7.22
CA LEU A 8 9.82 -18.99 7.94
C LEU A 8 9.70 -18.17 9.23
N LEU A 9 9.02 -17.02 9.20
CA LEU A 9 8.76 -16.24 10.41
C LEU A 9 7.91 -17.01 11.42
N ALA A 10 6.85 -17.69 10.97
CA ALA A 10 6.00 -18.49 11.85
C ALA A 10 6.78 -19.63 12.51
N MET A 11 7.64 -20.32 11.75
CA MET A 11 8.54 -21.35 12.29
C MET A 11 9.49 -20.77 13.32
N PHE A 12 10.13 -19.63 13.04
CA PHE A 12 11.08 -18.99 13.95
C PHE A 12 10.41 -18.52 15.25
N GLY A 13 9.18 -18.01 15.14
CA GLY A 13 8.36 -17.59 16.29
C GLY A 13 7.99 -18.72 17.24
N ILE A 14 7.98 -19.97 16.76
CA ILE A 14 7.70 -21.17 17.56
C ILE A 14 8.99 -21.84 18.02
N ALA A 15 10.00 -21.93 17.16
CA ALA A 15 11.24 -22.66 17.45
C ALA A 15 12.10 -21.99 18.54
N ILE A 16 12.24 -20.66 18.52
CA ILE A 16 13.02 -19.91 19.52
C ILE A 16 12.52 -20.14 20.96
N PRO A 17 11.22 -19.94 21.27
CA PRO A 17 10.74 -20.10 22.64
C PRO A 17 10.75 -21.57 23.08
N SER A 18 10.43 -22.52 22.18
CA SER A 18 10.52 -23.95 22.49
C SER A 18 11.95 -24.40 22.84
N PHE A 19 12.94 -23.86 22.13
CA PHE A 19 14.35 -24.11 22.45
C PHE A 19 14.76 -23.51 23.80
N ALA A 20 14.36 -22.25 24.06
CA ALA A 20 14.67 -21.58 25.33
C ALA A 20 14.05 -22.26 26.56
N ILE A 21 12.84 -22.81 26.45
CA ILE A 21 12.16 -23.51 27.55
C ILE A 21 12.76 -24.90 27.80
N GLY A 22 13.29 -25.56 26.77
CA GLY A 22 13.85 -26.92 26.87
C GLY A 22 15.28 -27.00 27.43
N THR A 23 15.96 -25.88 27.64
CA THR A 23 17.35 -25.86 28.13
C THR A 23 17.42 -25.79 29.66
N PRO A 24 18.18 -26.67 30.33
CA PRO A 24 18.28 -26.69 31.79
C PRO A 24 19.03 -25.50 32.39
N ALA A 25 19.68 -24.68 31.55
CA ALA A 25 20.41 -23.47 31.92
C ALA A 25 19.72 -22.19 31.39
N ALA A 26 18.40 -22.23 31.18
CA ALA A 26 17.66 -21.06 30.72
C ALA A 26 17.69 -19.96 31.80
N ASP A 27 18.57 -18.98 31.59
CA ASP A 27 18.58 -17.75 32.39
C ASP A 27 17.28 -16.96 32.13
N VAL A 28 16.76 -16.29 33.14
CA VAL A 28 15.56 -15.44 33.06
C VAL A 28 15.71 -14.42 31.94
N LEU A 29 16.93 -13.92 31.74
CA LEU A 29 17.25 -13.00 30.65
C LEU A 29 17.09 -13.65 29.26
N ALA A 30 17.53 -14.90 29.10
CA ALA A 30 17.39 -15.63 27.84
C ALA A 30 15.92 -15.88 27.48
N LEU A 31 15.11 -16.21 28.49
CA LEU A 31 13.67 -16.39 28.31
C LEU A 31 12.97 -15.08 27.95
N ALA A 32 13.34 -13.97 28.60
CA ALA A 32 12.81 -12.64 28.29
C ALA A 32 13.15 -12.20 26.85
N VAL A 33 14.39 -12.43 26.39
CA VAL A 33 14.80 -12.12 25.02
C VAL A 33 14.05 -12.99 24.01
N ALA A 34 13.86 -14.28 24.28
CA ALA A 34 13.07 -15.18 23.44
C ALA A 34 11.59 -14.73 23.35
N ALA A 35 10.97 -14.36 24.48
CA ALA A 35 9.61 -13.86 24.50
C ALA A 35 9.47 -12.51 23.76
N PHE A 36 10.45 -11.61 23.90
CA PHE A 36 10.41 -10.32 23.22
C PHE A 36 10.58 -10.46 21.71
N THR A 37 11.57 -11.24 21.28
CA THR A 37 11.83 -11.48 19.84
C THR A 37 10.64 -12.14 19.14
N THR A 38 9.99 -13.11 19.79
CA THR A 38 8.77 -13.74 19.26
C THR A 38 7.60 -12.76 19.17
N ALA A 39 7.38 -11.93 20.18
CA ALA A 39 6.34 -10.90 20.16
C ALA A 39 6.53 -9.89 19.03
N VAL A 40 7.77 -9.41 18.82
CA VAL A 40 8.12 -8.51 17.70
C VAL A 40 7.87 -9.18 16.36
N LEU A 41 8.27 -10.45 16.23
CA LEU A 41 8.10 -11.22 15.00
C LEU A 41 6.62 -11.41 14.65
N LEU A 42 5.79 -11.75 15.64
CA LEU A 42 4.34 -11.88 15.48
C LEU A 42 3.70 -10.55 15.11
N LEU A 43 4.08 -9.45 15.79
CA LEU A 43 3.58 -8.12 15.47
C LEU A 43 3.91 -7.73 14.04
N ALA A 44 5.14 -7.97 13.58
CA ALA A 44 5.56 -7.71 12.20
C ALA A 44 4.74 -8.55 11.20
N VAL A 45 4.51 -9.83 11.47
CA VAL A 45 3.65 -10.69 10.63
C VAL A 45 2.24 -10.15 10.55
N VAL A 46 1.63 -9.79 11.68
CA VAL A 46 0.28 -9.22 11.74
C VAL A 46 0.22 -7.90 10.98
N HIS A 47 1.17 -6.99 11.20
CA HIS A 47 1.21 -5.72 10.50
C HIS A 47 1.29 -5.89 8.98
N VAL A 48 2.12 -6.81 8.49
CA VAL A 48 2.22 -7.07 7.05
C VAL A 48 0.98 -7.80 6.54
N ALA A 49 0.44 -8.76 7.27
CA ALA A 49 -0.80 -9.44 6.89
C ALA A 49 -1.99 -8.48 6.81
N VAL A 50 -2.08 -7.52 7.73
CA VAL A 50 -3.10 -6.46 7.72
C VAL A 50 -2.85 -5.44 6.60
N GLY A 51 -1.61 -5.03 6.37
CA GLY A 51 -1.24 -4.13 5.27
C GLY A 51 -1.39 -4.75 3.86
N LEU A 52 -1.35 -6.08 3.77
CA LEU A 52 -1.72 -6.85 2.57
C LEU A 52 -3.24 -7.05 2.43
N ARG A 53 -3.99 -6.89 3.53
CA ARG A 53 -5.46 -6.93 3.56
C ARG A 53 -6.11 -5.58 3.30
N GLU A 54 -5.34 -4.51 3.02
CA GLU A 54 -5.93 -3.40 2.26
C GLU A 54 -6.62 -4.02 1.04
N PRO A 55 -7.94 -3.82 0.86
CA PRO A 55 -8.65 -4.50 -0.22
C PRO A 55 -7.89 -4.20 -1.50
N ALA A 56 -7.49 -5.21 -2.27
CA ALA A 56 -6.78 -5.00 -3.54
C ALA A 56 -7.52 -3.96 -4.42
N ARG A 57 -8.84 -3.86 -4.24
CA ARG A 57 -9.71 -2.79 -4.77
C ARG A 57 -9.27 -1.37 -4.39
N VAL A 58 -8.95 -1.07 -3.13
CA VAL A 58 -8.49 0.26 -2.69
C VAL A 58 -7.17 0.64 -3.35
N ARG A 59 -6.21 -0.29 -3.42
CA ARG A 59 -4.90 -0.06 -4.05
C ARG A 59 -5.00 0.06 -5.58
N SER A 60 -5.85 -0.74 -6.21
CA SER A 60 -6.13 -0.63 -7.65
C SER A 60 -6.90 0.65 -7.99
N ARG A 61 -7.81 1.10 -7.11
CA ARG A 61 -8.54 2.36 -7.27
C ARG A 61 -7.61 3.56 -7.12
N SER A 62 -6.74 3.59 -6.12
CA SER A 62 -5.80 4.69 -5.95
C SER A 62 -4.79 4.77 -7.12
N ARG A 63 -4.32 3.62 -7.63
CA ARG A 63 -3.51 3.58 -8.86
C ARG A 63 -4.27 4.05 -10.09
N SER A 64 -5.47 3.54 -10.35
CA SER A 64 -6.25 3.96 -11.52
C SER A 64 -6.66 5.43 -11.46
N LEU A 65 -6.91 6.00 -10.27
CA LEU A 65 -7.11 7.44 -10.10
C LEU A 65 -5.83 8.23 -10.37
N ARG A 66 -4.67 7.75 -9.94
CA ARG A 66 -3.36 8.37 -10.25
C ARG A 66 -3.10 8.35 -11.76
N GLU A 67 -3.29 7.22 -12.41
CA GLU A 67 -3.14 7.07 -13.86
C GLU A 67 -4.11 8.01 -14.59
N ARG A 68 -5.38 8.04 -14.21
CA ARG A 68 -6.37 8.97 -14.80
C ARG A 68 -5.97 10.43 -14.59
N ALA A 69 -5.46 10.78 -13.41
CA ALA A 69 -5.01 12.14 -13.11
C ALA A 69 -3.81 12.54 -13.97
N GLU A 70 -2.86 11.63 -14.22
CA GLU A 70 -1.74 11.85 -15.13
C GLU A 70 -2.21 12.02 -16.58
N HIS A 71 -3.15 11.21 -17.04
CA HIS A 71 -3.75 11.33 -18.37
C HIS A 71 -4.66 12.56 -18.52
N SER A 72 -5.19 13.09 -17.42
CA SER A 72 -5.99 14.31 -17.38
C SER A 72 -5.19 15.55 -16.98
N ARG A 73 -3.86 15.46 -16.82
CA ARG A 73 -3.00 16.63 -16.60
C ARG A 73 -3.13 17.65 -17.71
N TYR A 74 -3.48 17.19 -18.90
CA TYR A 74 -3.91 18.02 -20.00
C TYR A 74 -5.42 17.87 -20.13
N LEU A 75 -6.15 18.96 -19.90
CA LEU A 75 -7.50 19.09 -20.43
C LEU A 75 -7.38 18.88 -21.94
N ARG A 76 -7.98 17.81 -22.47
CA ARG A 76 -8.15 17.70 -23.92
C ARG A 76 -8.93 18.95 -24.33
N LEU A 77 -8.23 19.94 -24.89
CA LEU A 77 -8.86 21.13 -25.43
C LEU A 77 -9.84 20.64 -26.48
N ARG A 78 -11.12 20.63 -26.10
CA ARG A 78 -12.19 20.44 -27.06
C ARG A 78 -12.13 21.68 -27.93
N ASP A 79 -11.99 21.47 -29.24
CA ASP A 79 -11.84 22.56 -30.19
C ASP A 79 -12.92 23.62 -29.87
N PRO A 80 -12.50 24.79 -29.39
CA PRO A 80 -13.42 25.84 -29.01
C PRO A 80 -14.39 26.18 -30.16
N ASP A 81 -13.92 26.01 -31.39
CA ASP A 81 -14.60 26.41 -32.63
C ASP A 81 -15.30 25.22 -33.31
N ALA A 82 -15.31 24.03 -32.68
CA ALA A 82 -16.05 22.87 -33.19
C ALA A 82 -17.53 23.19 -33.34
N ALA A 83 -18.10 22.81 -34.50
CA ALA A 83 -19.50 23.02 -34.86
C ALA A 83 -20.42 22.29 -33.86
N GLY A 84 -20.86 23.02 -32.83
CA GLY A 84 -21.71 22.47 -31.77
C GLY A 84 -22.39 23.55 -30.94
N ARG A 85 -21.79 24.76 -30.84
CA ARG A 85 -22.46 25.98 -30.38
C ARG A 85 -21.92 27.18 -31.15
N SER A 86 -22.82 28.01 -31.67
CA SER A 86 -22.45 29.35 -32.13
C SER A 86 -21.88 30.13 -30.94
N ARG A 87 -20.58 30.37 -30.92
CA ARG A 87 -20.00 31.33 -29.98
C ARG A 87 -20.56 32.71 -30.32
N PRO A 88 -21.01 33.50 -29.33
CA PRO A 88 -21.10 34.94 -29.52
C PRO A 88 -19.72 35.40 -29.97
N ARG A 89 -19.58 35.76 -31.26
CA ARG A 89 -18.35 36.38 -31.75
C ARG A 89 -18.29 37.74 -31.08
N ALA A 90 -17.12 38.12 -30.54
CA ALA A 90 -16.91 39.49 -30.07
C ALA A 90 -17.39 40.46 -31.17
N PRO A 91 -18.09 41.55 -30.84
CA PRO A 91 -18.55 42.50 -31.84
C PRO A 91 -17.37 42.89 -32.73
N GLY A 92 -17.42 42.52 -34.00
CA GLY A 92 -16.44 42.96 -34.98
C GLY A 92 -16.55 44.48 -35.05
N CYS A 93 -15.41 45.16 -34.96
CA CYS A 93 -15.33 46.57 -35.31
C CYS A 93 -15.79 46.68 -36.78
N GLY A 94 -17.05 47.06 -37.00
CA GLY A 94 -17.55 47.40 -38.31
C GLY A 94 -16.84 48.67 -38.80
N PRO A 95 -16.68 48.86 -40.12
CA PRO A 95 -16.04 50.05 -40.65
C PRO A 95 -16.86 51.29 -40.25
N PHE A 96 -16.14 52.37 -39.93
CA PHE A 96 -16.68 53.71 -39.71
C PHE A 96 -17.42 54.22 -40.95
#